data_AF-F0WTC7-F1
#
_entry.id   AF-F0WTC7-F1
#
_cell.length_a   1.000
_cell.length_b   1.000
_cell.length_c   1.000
_cell.angle_alpha   90.00
_cell.angle_beta   90.00
_cell.angle_gamma   90.00
#
_symmetry.space_group_name_H-M   'P 1'
#
loop_
_entity.id
_entity.type
_entity.pdbx_description
1 polymer ?
#
loop_
_entity_poly.entity_id
_entity_poly.type
_entity_poly.pdbx_seq_one_letter_code
_entity_poly.pdbx_strand_id
1 'polypeptide(L)'
;MSIVNKSNGKILALAKTLEVPSNTEPSALQQERAATRLRIDIDTVHGTLFSRFTKNFLYFWIVLLIILGLVVLSSGVYLLHYQVSSRILPSFTYKAASYAGAILVVLSVIGLYGLHQQRMCVTLGKRNYALASFVILGIGGTVIVALAGSIAILLCEIARDAKSSAFRFRSVRSFEVALVRMLLIYAFKHPSNWNNAQDSMDCCGYASLHLYIQSGSLPQLESDSESLTQYDFLNGSEYYGPFLQSVMLINNVTGRACASQSAYCESSVTFGDIPCPKSKRNWCRTTVLQGAKSNYNYIGFIAVILGCAQVKVL
;
A
#
# COMPACT_ATOMS: atom_id res chain seq x y z
N MET A 1 -20.54 35.42 -77.81
CA MET A 1 -19.92 36.29 -76.78
C MET A 1 -18.57 35.68 -76.45
N SER A 2 -17.47 36.18 -77.04
CA SER A 2 -16.62 37.27 -76.51
C SER A 2 -15.99 36.91 -75.16
N ILE A 3 -14.70 37.06 -74.85
CA ILE A 3 -13.50 37.73 -75.42
C ILE A 3 -12.33 37.18 -74.56
N VAL A 4 -11.28 36.60 -75.17
CA VAL A 4 -9.87 37.08 -75.22
C VAL A 4 -9.22 37.55 -73.90
N ASN A 5 -8.13 36.88 -73.49
CA ASN A 5 -6.78 37.43 -73.22
C ASN A 5 -5.86 36.29 -72.71
N LYS A 6 -4.75 35.86 -73.33
CA LYS A 6 -3.54 36.51 -73.89
C LYS A 6 -2.54 36.98 -72.81
N SER A 7 -1.37 36.29 -72.76
CA SER A 7 0.00 36.84 -72.62
C SER A 7 0.91 35.79 -71.94
N ASN A 8 1.80 35.05 -72.61
CA ASN A 8 3.09 35.41 -73.24
C ASN A 8 4.26 35.72 -72.28
N GLY A 9 5.38 35.01 -72.52
CA GLY A 9 6.77 35.44 -72.23
C GLY A 9 7.63 34.33 -71.58
N LYS A 10 8.33 33.49 -72.36
CA LYS A 10 9.80 33.53 -72.66
C LYS A 10 10.68 33.30 -71.41
N ILE A 11 11.60 32.33 -71.39
CA ILE A 11 13.01 32.40 -71.86
C ILE A 11 13.53 30.93 -71.90
N LEU A 12 13.90 30.39 -73.06
CA LEU A 12 15.22 30.38 -73.72
C LEU A 12 16.21 29.32 -73.17
N ALA A 13 16.76 28.57 -74.12
CA ALA A 13 17.71 27.48 -74.03
C ALA A 13 19.10 27.87 -73.46
N LEU A 14 19.85 26.83 -73.04
CA LEU A 14 21.25 26.50 -73.40
C LEU A 14 22.09 25.94 -72.24
N ALA A 15 22.60 24.73 -72.52
CA ALA A 15 23.97 24.25 -72.28
C ALA A 15 24.53 24.16 -70.86
N LYS A 16 24.85 22.93 -70.43
CA LYS A 16 26.12 22.67 -69.75
C LYS A 16 26.61 21.23 -69.98
N THR A 17 27.51 21.13 -70.95
CA THR A 17 28.76 20.33 -70.99
C THR A 17 28.88 19.01 -70.22
N LEU A 18 29.26 17.99 -70.98
CA LEU A 18 29.97 16.78 -70.57
C LEU A 18 31.11 17.07 -69.59
N GLU A 19 31.13 16.35 -68.46
CA GLU A 19 32.33 16.03 -67.70
C GLU A 19 32.44 14.51 -67.50
N VAL A 20 33.67 14.04 -67.66
CA VAL A 20 34.15 12.65 -67.68
C VAL A 20 34.08 12.04 -66.27
N PRO A 21 33.70 10.75 -66.08
CA PRO A 21 33.62 10.16 -64.75
C PRO A 21 35.02 9.82 -64.20
N SER A 22 35.35 10.41 -63.04
CA SER A 22 36.48 10.03 -62.19
C SER A 22 36.10 8.81 -61.35
N ASN A 23 36.74 7.66 -61.63
CA ASN A 23 36.43 6.34 -61.09
C ASN A 23 37.00 6.06 -59.67
N THR A 24 36.98 7.02 -58.75
CA THR A 24 37.58 6.83 -57.41
C THR A 24 36.65 7.09 -56.21
N GLU A 25 35.38 7.46 -56.44
CA GLU A 25 34.38 7.69 -55.38
C GLU A 25 33.29 6.61 -55.14
N PRO A 26 33.24 5.42 -55.79
CA PRO A 26 32.17 4.47 -55.48
C PRO A 26 32.39 3.69 -54.17
N SER A 27 33.64 3.54 -53.71
CA SER A 27 33.99 2.66 -52.58
C SER A 27 33.63 3.26 -51.21
N ALA A 28 33.95 4.53 -50.95
CA ALA A 28 33.67 5.17 -49.66
C ALA A 28 32.16 5.30 -49.41
N LEU A 29 31.39 5.68 -50.43
CA LEU A 29 29.95 5.85 -50.35
C LEU A 29 29.18 4.51 -50.30
N GLN A 30 29.71 3.44 -50.92
CA GLN A 30 29.19 2.08 -50.71
C GLN A 30 29.53 1.54 -49.31
N GLN A 31 30.71 1.85 -48.78
CA GLN A 31 31.14 1.42 -47.46
C GLN A 31 30.35 2.13 -46.35
N GLU A 32 30.04 3.43 -46.52
CA GLU A 32 29.18 4.18 -45.61
C GLU A 32 27.73 3.67 -45.63
N ARG A 33 27.17 3.37 -46.82
CA ARG A 33 25.83 2.76 -46.97
C ARG A 33 25.77 1.35 -46.40
N ALA A 34 26.83 0.56 -46.54
CA ALA A 34 26.92 -0.78 -45.96
C ALA A 34 26.97 -0.70 -44.42
N ALA A 35 27.74 0.24 -43.86
CA ALA A 35 27.81 0.47 -42.42
C ALA A 35 26.48 0.99 -41.83
N THR A 36 25.75 1.86 -42.55
CA THR A 36 24.41 2.31 -42.11
C THR A 36 23.38 1.17 -42.16
N ARG A 37 23.41 0.34 -43.21
CA ARG A 37 22.53 -0.84 -43.28
C ARG A 37 22.81 -1.84 -42.16
N LEU A 38 24.08 -2.09 -41.85
CA LEU A 38 24.49 -2.96 -40.75
C LEU A 38 24.04 -2.40 -39.39
N ARG A 39 24.15 -1.08 -39.16
CA ARG A 39 23.61 -0.44 -37.95
C ARG A 39 22.09 -0.62 -37.84
N ILE A 40 21.35 -0.37 -38.92
CA ILE A 40 19.89 -0.54 -38.94
C ILE A 40 19.50 -2.00 -38.69
N ASP A 41 20.24 -2.96 -39.25
CA ASP A 41 20.00 -4.40 -39.02
C ASP A 41 20.32 -4.81 -37.59
N ILE A 42 21.43 -4.33 -37.02
CA ILE A 42 21.79 -4.61 -35.62
C ILE A 42 20.76 -4.00 -34.66
N ASP A 43 20.28 -2.78 -34.92
CA ASP A 43 19.27 -2.09 -34.11
C ASP A 43 17.89 -2.76 -34.25
N THR A 44 17.54 -3.28 -35.42
CA THR A 44 16.29 -4.04 -35.61
C THR A 44 16.37 -5.46 -35.04
N VAL A 45 17.53 -6.13 -35.10
CA VAL A 45 17.76 -7.44 -34.46
C VAL A 45 17.78 -7.30 -32.94
N HIS A 46 18.44 -6.27 -32.39
CA HIS A 46 18.40 -5.97 -30.95
C HIS A 46 16.99 -5.56 -30.52
N GLY A 47 16.29 -4.74 -31.31
CA GLY A 47 14.91 -4.35 -31.04
C GLY A 47 13.95 -5.55 -31.04
N THR A 48 14.13 -6.51 -31.94
CA THR A 48 13.30 -7.72 -32.00
C THR A 48 13.62 -8.73 -30.90
N LEU A 49 14.89 -8.89 -30.51
CA LEU A 49 15.29 -9.72 -29.37
C LEU A 49 14.80 -9.14 -28.04
N PHE A 50 15.03 -7.85 -27.81
CA PHE A 50 14.57 -7.15 -26.61
C PHE A 50 13.03 -7.18 -26.50
N SER A 51 12.33 -6.93 -27.61
CA SER A 51 10.86 -7.03 -27.64
C SER A 51 10.34 -8.43 -27.28
N ARG A 52 11.00 -9.50 -27.76
CA ARG A 52 10.65 -10.88 -27.40
C ARG A 52 10.90 -11.17 -25.93
N PHE A 53 12.05 -10.72 -25.39
CA PHE A 53 12.38 -10.89 -23.98
C PHE A 53 11.37 -10.19 -23.08
N THR A 54 11.08 -8.91 -23.33
CA THR A 54 10.10 -8.12 -22.58
C THR A 54 8.71 -8.76 -22.63
N LYS A 55 8.29 -9.26 -23.80
CA LYS A 55 7.01 -9.96 -23.93
C LYS A 55 6.95 -11.24 -23.09
N ASN A 56 7.99 -12.06 -23.12
CA ASN A 56 8.04 -13.31 -22.35
C ASN A 56 8.09 -13.04 -20.85
N PHE A 57 8.87 -12.03 -20.44
CA PHE A 57 8.97 -11.61 -19.04
C PHE A 57 7.62 -11.07 -18.53
N LEU A 58 6.94 -10.21 -19.30
CA LEU A 58 5.64 -9.67 -18.94
C LEU A 58 4.56 -10.77 -18.87
N TYR A 59 4.60 -11.75 -19.80
CA TYR A 59 3.72 -12.91 -19.74
C TYR A 59 3.94 -13.72 -18.47
N PHE A 60 5.20 -14.04 -18.14
CA PHE A 60 5.56 -14.75 -16.91
C PHE A 60 5.10 -13.99 -15.66
N TRP A 61 5.35 -12.67 -15.60
CA TRP A 61 4.95 -11.82 -14.48
C TRP A 61 3.43 -11.79 -14.29
N ILE A 62 2.66 -11.63 -15.38
CA ILE A 62 1.19 -11.62 -15.31
C ILE A 62 0.66 -12.97 -14.82
N VAL A 63 1.21 -14.09 -15.29
CA VAL A 63 0.82 -15.42 -14.80
C VAL A 63 1.12 -15.57 -13.30
N LEU A 64 2.29 -15.10 -12.86
CA LEU A 64 2.64 -15.09 -11.44
C LEU A 64 1.66 -14.25 -10.61
N LEU A 65 1.26 -13.08 -11.11
CA LEU A 65 0.24 -12.25 -10.44
C LEU A 65 -1.11 -12.97 -10.37
N ILE A 66 -1.55 -13.67 -11.42
CA ILE A 66 -2.80 -14.47 -11.38
C ILE A 66 -2.72 -15.51 -10.26
N ILE A 67 -1.63 -16.29 -10.20
CA ILE A 67 -1.44 -17.33 -9.18
C ILE A 67 -1.47 -16.69 -7.78
N LEU A 68 -0.72 -15.59 -7.58
CA LEU A 68 -0.66 -14.91 -6.29
C LEU A 68 -2.02 -14.34 -5.88
N GLY A 69 -2.78 -13.77 -6.83
CA GLY A 69 -4.14 -13.29 -6.60
C GLY A 69 -5.11 -14.39 -6.22
N LEU A 70 -5.04 -15.57 -6.86
CA LEU A 70 -5.84 -16.74 -6.51
C LEU A 70 -5.49 -17.28 -5.12
N VAL A 71 -4.21 -17.31 -4.76
CA VAL A 71 -3.76 -17.71 -3.41
C VAL A 71 -4.30 -16.74 -2.36
N VAL A 72 -4.20 -15.42 -2.59
CA VAL A 72 -4.71 -14.40 -1.65
C VAL A 72 -6.23 -14.45 -1.55
N LEU A 73 -6.94 -14.60 -2.67
CA LEU A 73 -8.40 -14.72 -2.72
C LEU A 73 -8.89 -15.96 -1.98
N SER A 74 -8.32 -17.13 -2.30
CA SER A 74 -8.69 -18.41 -1.65
C SER A 74 -8.36 -18.38 -0.16
N SER A 75 -7.21 -17.83 0.23
CA SER A 75 -6.86 -17.63 1.64
C SER A 75 -7.86 -16.71 2.33
N GLY A 76 -8.18 -15.55 1.74
CA GLY A 76 -9.12 -14.60 2.32
C GLY A 76 -10.53 -15.19 2.51
N VAL A 77 -11.04 -15.93 1.52
CA VAL A 77 -12.33 -16.63 1.59
C VAL A 77 -12.30 -17.78 2.61
N TYR A 78 -11.22 -18.56 2.63
CA TYR A 78 -11.04 -19.64 3.60
C TYR A 78 -11.07 -19.10 5.04
N LEU A 79 -10.33 -18.02 5.31
CA LEU A 79 -10.31 -17.38 6.62
C LEU A 79 -11.69 -16.78 6.97
N LEU A 80 -12.43 -16.25 5.99
CA LEU A 80 -13.80 -15.76 6.21
C LEU A 80 -14.81 -16.86 6.54
N HIS A 81 -14.67 -18.05 5.95
CA HIS A 81 -15.63 -19.15 6.13
C HIS A 81 -15.29 -20.07 7.31
N TYR A 82 -14.02 -20.42 7.51
CA TYR A 82 -13.63 -21.51 8.40
C TYR A 82 -13.02 -21.04 9.73
N GLN A 83 -12.63 -19.77 9.89
CA GLN A 83 -12.00 -19.34 11.14
C GLN A 83 -13.01 -18.89 12.20
N VAL A 84 -13.40 -19.84 13.05
CA VAL A 84 -14.08 -19.59 14.33
C VAL A 84 -13.15 -18.89 15.34
N SER A 85 -11.81 -19.00 15.21
CA SER A 85 -10.88 -18.79 16.34
C SER A 85 -9.69 -17.82 16.17
N SER A 86 -9.49 -17.11 15.05
CA SER A 86 -8.39 -16.11 14.94
C SER A 86 -8.92 -14.75 14.52
N ARG A 87 -9.66 -14.13 15.43
CA ARG A 87 -10.06 -12.73 15.33
C ARG A 87 -8.97 -11.85 15.93
N ILE A 88 -7.73 -11.96 15.47
CA ILE A 88 -6.68 -10.99 15.83
C ILE A 88 -6.81 -9.75 14.92
N LEU A 89 -7.36 -9.94 13.70
CA LEU A 89 -7.66 -8.86 12.77
C LEU A 89 -9.19 -8.70 12.59
N PRO A 90 -9.68 -7.45 12.42
CA PRO A 90 -11.09 -7.21 12.15
C PRO A 90 -11.52 -7.92 10.85
N SER A 91 -12.77 -8.38 10.80
CA SER A 91 -13.33 -9.08 9.62
C SER A 91 -13.23 -8.28 8.32
N PHE A 92 -13.13 -6.96 8.43
CA PHE A 92 -12.81 -6.05 7.35
C PHE A 92 -11.50 -6.41 6.63
N THR A 93 -10.45 -6.82 7.35
CA THR A 93 -9.15 -7.13 6.74
C THR A 93 -9.22 -8.35 5.82
N TYR A 94 -9.94 -9.40 6.22
CA TYR A 94 -10.11 -10.59 5.39
C TYR A 94 -10.98 -10.31 4.16
N LYS A 95 -12.02 -9.48 4.31
CA LYS A 95 -12.80 -8.98 3.17
C LYS A 95 -11.95 -8.16 2.21
N ALA A 96 -11.18 -7.21 2.74
CA ALA A 96 -10.28 -6.38 1.95
C ALA A 96 -9.22 -7.22 1.20
N ALA A 97 -8.62 -8.20 1.87
CA ALA A 97 -7.67 -9.13 1.24
C ALA A 97 -8.33 -9.94 0.12
N SER A 98 -9.55 -10.44 0.33
CA SER A 98 -10.31 -11.17 -0.69
C SER A 98 -10.62 -10.30 -1.91
N TYR A 99 -11.11 -9.07 -1.70
CA TYR A 99 -11.38 -8.13 -2.79
C TYR A 99 -10.08 -7.74 -3.52
N ALA A 100 -8.98 -7.51 -2.80
CA ALA A 100 -7.69 -7.22 -3.40
C ALA A 100 -7.19 -8.38 -4.27
N GLY A 101 -7.29 -9.62 -3.80
CA GLY A 101 -6.97 -10.82 -4.58
C GLY A 101 -7.82 -10.93 -5.84
N ALA A 102 -9.14 -10.72 -5.74
CA ALA A 102 -10.04 -10.74 -6.90
C ALA A 102 -9.70 -9.66 -7.93
N ILE A 103 -9.47 -8.41 -7.49
CA ILE A 103 -9.08 -7.30 -8.37
C ILE A 103 -7.76 -7.63 -9.07
N LEU A 104 -6.77 -8.16 -8.34
CA LEU A 104 -5.48 -8.54 -8.90
C LEU A 104 -5.63 -9.60 -10.01
N VAL A 105 -6.46 -10.62 -9.80
CA VAL A 105 -6.75 -11.65 -10.82
C VAL A 105 -7.42 -11.03 -12.04
N VAL A 106 -8.47 -10.23 -11.85
CA VAL A 106 -9.21 -9.61 -12.98
C VAL A 106 -8.29 -8.72 -13.81
N LEU A 107 -7.52 -7.83 -13.17
CA LEU A 107 -6.56 -6.98 -13.87
C LEU A 107 -5.53 -7.80 -14.63
N SER A 108 -4.98 -8.84 -14.00
CA SER A 108 -3.97 -9.69 -14.63
C SER A 108 -4.53 -10.48 -15.83
N VAL A 109 -5.76 -10.97 -15.76
CA VAL A 109 -6.44 -11.63 -16.90
C VAL A 109 -6.67 -10.64 -18.05
N ILE A 110 -7.07 -9.40 -17.76
CA ILE A 110 -7.21 -8.34 -18.78
C ILE A 110 -5.85 -8.07 -19.45
N GLY A 111 -4.77 -7.99 -18.67
CA GLY A 111 -3.41 -7.82 -19.19
C GLY A 111 -2.97 -8.99 -20.08
N LEU A 112 -3.25 -10.23 -19.66
CA LEU A 112 -2.95 -11.45 -20.41
C LEU A 112 -3.71 -11.48 -21.74
N TYR A 113 -5.00 -11.14 -21.72
CA TYR A 113 -5.84 -11.03 -22.90
C TYR A 113 -5.30 -9.97 -23.87
N GLY A 114 -4.92 -8.80 -23.36
CA GLY A 114 -4.28 -7.74 -24.14
C GLY A 114 -2.99 -8.19 -24.83
N LEU A 115 -2.14 -8.97 -24.15
CA LEU A 115 -0.91 -9.51 -24.74
C LEU A 115 -1.16 -10.57 -25.80
N HIS A 116 -2.19 -11.39 -25.62
CA HIS A 116 -2.56 -12.40 -26.60
C HIS A 116 -3.04 -11.75 -27.91
N GLN A 117 -3.86 -10.70 -27.79
CA GLN A 117 -4.45 -10.00 -28.93
C GLN A 117 -3.49 -9.00 -29.61
N GLN A 118 -2.29 -8.78 -29.05
CA GLN A 118 -1.31 -7.82 -29.55
C GLN A 118 -0.96 -8.03 -31.03
N ARG A 119 -0.78 -9.28 -31.49
CA ARG A 119 -0.46 -9.55 -32.91
C ARG A 119 -1.61 -9.14 -33.83
N MET A 120 -2.84 -9.49 -33.48
CA MET A 120 -4.04 -9.16 -34.27
C MET A 120 -4.32 -7.65 -34.31
N CYS A 121 -4.13 -6.94 -33.20
CA CYS A 121 -4.28 -5.48 -33.15
C CYS A 121 -3.24 -4.76 -34.02
N VAL A 122 -1.98 -5.20 -33.99
CA VAL A 122 -0.89 -4.64 -34.82
C VAL A 122 -1.13 -4.90 -36.30
N THR A 123 -1.56 -6.11 -36.68
CA THR A 123 -1.85 -6.44 -38.09
C THR A 123 -3.07 -5.71 -38.64
N LEU A 124 -4.07 -5.39 -37.80
CA LEU A 124 -5.30 -4.71 -38.21
C LEU A 124 -5.25 -3.18 -38.03
N GLY A 125 -4.14 -2.62 -37.53
CA GLY A 125 -4.02 -1.19 -37.21
C GLY A 125 -4.99 -0.69 -36.13
N LYS A 126 -5.53 -1.60 -35.30
CA LYS A 126 -6.52 -1.26 -34.25
C LYS A 126 -5.84 -1.05 -32.90
N ARG A 127 -6.39 -0.15 -32.08
CA ARG A 127 -5.89 0.13 -30.72
C ARG A 127 -6.17 -1.05 -29.78
N ASN A 128 -5.19 -1.39 -28.94
CA ASN A 128 -5.32 -2.43 -27.92
C ASN A 128 -5.78 -1.81 -26.58
N TYR A 129 -7.09 -1.62 -26.45
CA TYR A 129 -7.68 -1.01 -25.25
C TYR A 129 -7.48 -1.86 -23.99
N ALA A 130 -7.43 -3.20 -24.10
CA ALA A 130 -7.23 -4.09 -22.95
C ALA A 130 -5.85 -3.92 -22.33
N LEU A 131 -4.80 -3.88 -23.15
CA LEU A 131 -3.43 -3.62 -22.68
C LEU A 131 -3.32 -2.20 -22.11
N ALA A 132 -3.92 -1.20 -22.75
CA ALA A 132 -3.92 0.18 -22.26
C ALA A 132 -4.62 0.30 -20.89
N SER A 133 -5.78 -0.34 -20.71
CA SER A 133 -6.48 -0.37 -19.42
C SER A 133 -5.68 -1.08 -18.33
N PHE A 134 -5.03 -2.21 -18.65
CA PHE A 134 -4.13 -2.88 -17.71
C PHE A 134 -2.98 -1.96 -17.26
N VAL A 135 -2.38 -1.23 -18.20
CA VAL A 135 -1.28 -0.30 -17.89
C VAL A 135 -1.75 0.85 -17.00
N ILE A 136 -2.85 1.51 -17.37
CA ILE A 136 -3.38 2.65 -16.60
C ILE A 136 -3.79 2.23 -15.18
N LEU A 137 -4.53 1.12 -15.05
CA LEU A 137 -4.96 0.62 -13.76
C LEU A 137 -3.79 0.09 -12.93
N GLY A 138 -2.79 -0.51 -13.59
CA GLY A 138 -1.53 -0.91 -12.98
C GLY A 138 -0.79 0.28 -12.36
N ILE A 139 -0.57 1.34 -13.15
CA ILE A 139 0.08 2.57 -12.66
C ILE A 139 -0.72 3.17 -11.49
N GLY A 140 -2.03 3.33 -11.64
CA GLY A 140 -2.89 3.83 -10.55
C GLY A 140 -2.77 3.01 -9.27
N GLY A 141 -2.79 1.68 -9.40
CA GLY A 141 -2.58 0.74 -8.29
C GLY A 141 -1.20 0.91 -7.64
N THR A 142 -0.13 1.04 -8.42
CA THR A 142 1.23 1.24 -7.87
C THR A 142 1.36 2.53 -7.08
N VAL A 143 0.77 3.62 -7.55
CA VAL A 143 0.80 4.92 -6.84
C VAL A 143 0.11 4.79 -5.48
N ILE A 144 -1.08 4.16 -5.45
CA ILE A 144 -1.82 3.95 -4.21
C ILE A 144 -1.02 3.08 -3.23
N VAL A 145 -0.44 1.96 -3.70
CA VAL A 145 0.35 1.06 -2.85
C VAL A 145 1.62 1.74 -2.34
N ALA A 146 2.32 2.51 -3.17
CA ALA A 146 3.51 3.25 -2.76
C ALA A 146 3.18 4.33 -1.72
N LEU A 147 2.09 5.08 -1.91
CA LEU A 147 1.61 6.06 -0.92
C LEU A 147 1.24 5.38 0.40
N ALA A 148 0.51 4.26 0.35
CA ALA A 148 0.18 3.48 1.55
C ALA A 148 1.44 2.94 2.26
N GLY A 149 2.45 2.50 1.50
CA GLY A 149 3.74 2.07 2.01
C GLY A 149 4.50 3.20 2.72
N SER A 150 4.56 4.38 2.10
CA SER A 150 5.17 5.58 2.69
C SER A 150 4.47 6.00 3.99
N ILE A 151 3.13 5.96 4.01
CA ILE A 151 2.34 6.24 5.22
C ILE A 151 2.64 5.19 6.31
N ALA A 152 2.76 3.91 5.96
CA ALA A 152 3.13 2.87 6.92
C ALA A 152 4.53 3.10 7.52
N ILE A 153 5.51 3.51 6.72
CA ILE A 153 6.85 3.87 7.22
C ILE A 153 6.77 5.06 8.19
N LEU A 154 5.99 6.09 7.85
CA LEU A 154 5.75 7.23 8.74
C LEU A 154 5.10 6.79 10.06
N LEU A 155 4.10 5.91 10.01
CA LEU A 155 3.46 5.34 11.21
C LEU A 155 4.42 4.49 12.04
N CYS A 156 5.41 3.83 11.42
CA CYS A 156 6.47 3.10 12.14
C CYS A 156 7.34 4.06 12.99
N GLU A 157 7.67 5.23 12.47
CA GLU A 157 8.39 6.28 13.21
C GLU A 157 7.53 6.82 14.35
N ILE A 158 6.26 7.17 14.08
CA ILE A 158 5.34 7.66 15.10
C ILE A 158 5.12 6.60 16.20
N ALA A 159 5.02 5.31 15.86
CA ALA A 159 4.89 4.23 16.84
C ALA A 159 6.17 4.05 17.69
N ARG A 160 7.35 4.30 17.10
CA ARG A 160 8.63 4.29 17.82
C ARG A 160 8.68 5.44 18.82
N ASP A 161 8.28 6.63 18.41
CA ASP A 161 8.23 7.82 19.26
C ASP A 161 7.16 7.70 20.36
N ALA A 162 6.03 7.06 20.04
CA ALA A 162 5.01 6.75 21.03
C ALA A 162 5.55 5.85 22.15
N LYS A 163 6.41 4.88 21.81
CA LYS A 163 7.02 4.00 22.82
C LYS A 163 7.94 4.75 23.77
N SER A 164 8.75 5.70 23.27
CA SER A 164 9.75 6.44 24.06
C SER A 164 9.22 7.72 24.71
N SER A 165 8.21 8.35 24.12
CA SER A 165 7.72 9.69 24.50
C SER A 165 6.20 9.76 24.45
N ALA A 166 5.56 9.02 25.36
CA ALA A 166 4.11 8.91 25.47
C ALA A 166 3.43 10.28 25.50
N PHE A 167 2.48 10.50 24.59
CA PHE A 167 1.63 11.70 24.49
C PHE A 167 2.35 13.06 24.36
N ARG A 168 3.67 13.08 24.13
CA ARG A 168 4.49 14.31 24.07
C ARG A 168 4.21 15.13 22.81
N PHE A 169 4.10 14.47 21.66
CA PHE A 169 3.91 15.12 20.36
C PHE A 169 2.45 14.97 19.89
N ARG A 170 1.96 15.94 19.10
CA ARG A 170 0.59 15.91 18.54
C ARG A 170 0.37 14.66 17.66
N SER A 171 1.36 14.28 16.85
CA SER A 171 1.30 13.08 15.99
C SER A 171 1.18 11.78 16.80
N VAL A 172 1.99 11.63 17.85
CA VAL A 172 1.95 10.50 18.79
C VAL A 172 0.59 10.44 19.50
N ARG A 173 0.07 11.59 19.93
CA ARG A 173 -1.23 11.70 20.58
C ARG A 173 -2.37 11.25 19.66
N SER A 174 -2.43 11.76 18.44
CA SER A 174 -3.45 11.35 17.45
C SER A 174 -3.35 9.87 17.11
N PHE A 175 -2.14 9.34 16.97
CA PHE A 175 -1.89 7.92 16.71
C PHE A 175 -2.40 7.04 17.86
N GLU A 176 -2.06 7.35 19.11
CA GLU A 176 -2.51 6.56 20.26
C GLU A 176 -4.02 6.66 20.49
N VAL A 177 -4.64 7.81 20.23
CA VAL A 177 -6.10 7.94 20.26
C VAL A 177 -6.75 7.01 19.22
N ALA A 178 -6.24 6.98 18.00
CA ALA A 178 -6.75 6.08 16.96
C ALA A 178 -6.54 4.60 17.34
N LEU A 179 -5.38 4.26 17.90
CA LEU A 179 -5.06 2.91 18.36
C LEU A 179 -5.99 2.48 19.50
N VAL A 180 -6.22 3.33 20.50
CA VAL A 180 -7.14 3.06 21.61
C VAL A 180 -8.57 2.91 21.12
N ARG A 181 -9.02 3.74 20.16
CA ARG A 181 -10.35 3.57 19.55
C ARG A 181 -10.51 2.21 18.87
N MET A 182 -9.52 1.80 18.07
CA MET A 182 -9.52 0.49 17.42
C MET A 182 -9.48 -0.65 18.46
N LEU A 183 -8.69 -0.49 19.51
CA LEU A 183 -8.57 -1.47 20.58
C LEU A 183 -9.86 -1.55 21.42
N LEU A 184 -10.55 -0.44 21.65
CA LEU A 184 -11.85 -0.41 22.33
C LEU A 184 -12.88 -1.21 21.55
N ILE A 185 -13.01 -0.94 20.25
CA ILE A 185 -13.92 -1.68 19.36
C ILE A 185 -13.59 -3.18 19.39
N TYR A 186 -12.30 -3.51 19.34
CA TYR A 186 -11.82 -4.89 19.40
C TYR A 186 -12.15 -5.58 20.73
N ALA A 187 -11.77 -4.97 21.85
CA ALA A 187 -11.95 -5.50 23.19
C ALA A 187 -13.44 -5.66 23.55
N PHE A 188 -14.27 -4.69 23.15
CA PHE A 188 -15.71 -4.73 23.44
C PHE A 188 -16.43 -5.75 22.56
N LYS A 189 -16.12 -5.81 21.26
CA LYS A 189 -16.76 -6.76 20.34
C LYS A 189 -16.31 -8.20 20.60
N HIS A 190 -15.07 -8.38 21.06
CA HIS A 190 -14.42 -9.69 21.23
C HIS A 190 -13.63 -9.79 22.55
N PRO A 191 -14.30 -9.77 23.71
CA PRO A 191 -13.63 -9.70 25.02
C PRO A 191 -12.76 -10.93 25.30
N SER A 192 -13.20 -12.13 24.91
CA SER A 192 -12.41 -13.35 25.05
C SER A 192 -11.11 -13.33 24.22
N ASN A 193 -11.14 -12.69 23.05
CA ASN A 193 -9.95 -12.60 22.20
C ASN A 193 -8.98 -11.55 22.69
N TRP A 194 -9.48 -10.47 23.29
CA TRP A 194 -8.63 -9.51 23.96
C TRP A 194 -7.99 -10.12 25.22
N ASN A 195 -8.72 -10.92 25.99
CA ASN A 195 -8.16 -11.71 27.09
C ASN A 195 -7.05 -12.66 26.59
N ASN A 196 -7.31 -13.46 25.55
CA ASN A 196 -6.31 -14.36 24.96
C ASN A 196 -5.09 -13.59 24.41
N ALA A 197 -5.29 -12.40 23.84
CA ALA A 197 -4.20 -11.57 23.36
C ALA A 197 -3.35 -11.04 24.52
N GLN A 198 -3.97 -10.58 25.60
CA GLN A 198 -3.28 -10.19 26.84
C GLN A 198 -2.46 -11.34 27.41
N ASP A 199 -3.03 -12.55 27.44
CA ASP A 199 -2.34 -13.75 27.92
C ASP A 199 -1.15 -14.14 27.03
N SER A 200 -1.30 -14.07 25.72
CA SER A 200 -0.24 -14.36 24.74
C SER A 200 0.91 -13.35 24.82
N MET A 201 0.57 -12.08 25.05
CA MET A 201 1.52 -10.98 25.23
C MET A 201 2.04 -10.85 26.67
N ASP A 202 1.50 -11.66 27.58
CA ASP A 202 1.86 -11.72 28.99
C ASP A 202 1.78 -10.35 29.71
N CYS A 203 0.68 -9.64 29.44
CA CYS A 203 0.45 -8.27 29.87
C CYS A 203 -1.02 -8.06 30.30
N CYS A 204 -1.31 -6.95 30.98
CA CYS A 204 -2.65 -6.61 31.44
C CYS A 204 -3.12 -5.26 30.91
N GLY A 205 -4.39 -5.17 30.49
CA GLY A 205 -5.03 -3.93 30.03
C GLY A 205 -4.27 -3.25 28.91
N TYR A 206 -4.55 -1.98 28.64
CA TYR A 206 -3.78 -1.17 27.71
C TYR A 206 -2.68 -0.39 28.44
N ALA A 207 -3.05 0.53 29.34
CA ALA A 207 -2.11 1.38 30.07
C ALA A 207 -2.72 1.94 31.36
N SER A 208 -1.88 2.26 32.35
CA SER A 208 -2.24 3.20 33.41
C SER A 208 -2.16 4.62 32.85
N LEU A 209 -3.23 5.40 33.06
CA LEU A 209 -3.29 6.81 32.67
C LEU A 209 -3.00 7.77 33.83
N HIS A 210 -2.89 7.26 35.06
CA HIS A 210 -2.78 8.07 36.26
C HIS A 210 -1.57 9.01 36.25
N LEU A 211 -0.41 8.52 35.82
CA LEU A 211 0.82 9.32 35.69
C LEU A 211 0.67 10.50 34.72
N TYR A 212 -0.12 10.33 33.65
CA TYR A 212 -0.34 11.38 32.65
C TYR A 212 -1.39 12.39 33.08
N ILE A 213 -2.34 11.96 33.94
CA ILE A 213 -3.33 12.87 34.55
C ILE A 213 -2.59 13.84 35.45
N GLN A 214 -1.72 13.32 36.32
CA GLN A 214 -0.92 14.12 37.24
C GLN A 214 0.03 15.09 36.51
N SER A 215 0.59 14.67 35.36
CA SER A 215 1.49 15.52 34.57
C SER A 215 0.77 16.46 33.59
N GLY A 216 -0.58 16.47 33.55
CA GLY A 216 -1.35 17.28 32.61
C GLY A 216 -1.09 16.96 31.13
N SER A 217 -0.49 15.82 30.83
CA SER A 217 0.01 15.47 29.49
C SER A 217 -0.98 14.66 28.66
N LEU A 218 -2.16 14.36 29.22
CA LEU A 218 -3.18 13.60 28.50
C LEU A 218 -3.67 14.32 27.25
N PRO A 219 -4.08 13.56 26.22
CA PRO A 219 -4.94 14.12 25.18
C PRO A 219 -6.19 14.70 25.81
N GLN A 220 -6.27 16.03 25.93
CA GLN A 220 -7.55 16.70 25.86
C GLN A 220 -8.05 16.41 24.45
N LEU A 221 -9.09 15.59 24.32
CA LEU A 221 -9.83 15.54 23.07
C LEU A 221 -10.48 16.92 22.95
N GLU A 222 -9.80 17.81 22.26
CA GLU A 222 -10.42 18.91 21.56
C GLU A 222 -11.59 18.29 20.78
N SER A 223 -12.75 18.93 20.91
CA SER A 223 -14.08 18.49 20.52
C SER A 223 -14.28 18.31 19.00
N ASP A 224 -13.28 17.81 18.29
CA ASP A 224 -13.24 17.76 16.82
C ASP A 224 -13.60 16.37 16.27
N SER A 225 -14.38 15.58 17.01
CA SER A 225 -15.00 14.39 16.42
C SER A 225 -16.44 14.22 16.88
N GLU A 226 -17.36 14.70 16.05
CA GLU A 226 -18.82 14.47 16.02
C GLU A 226 -19.28 12.99 16.10
N SER A 227 -18.38 12.04 16.34
CA SER A 227 -18.68 10.59 16.29
C SER A 227 -18.52 9.86 17.62
N LEU A 228 -18.18 10.54 18.72
CA LEU A 228 -18.09 9.91 20.05
C LEU A 228 -19.30 10.13 20.96
N THR A 229 -20.29 10.93 20.54
CA THR A 229 -21.50 11.20 21.34
C THR A 229 -22.58 10.13 21.22
N GLN A 230 -22.38 9.06 20.42
CA GLN A 230 -23.36 7.99 20.25
C GLN A 230 -22.94 6.68 20.92
N TYR A 231 -22.48 6.78 22.16
CA TYR A 231 -22.46 5.64 23.07
C TYR A 231 -22.89 6.14 24.44
N ASP A 232 -24.20 6.04 24.70
CA ASP A 232 -24.80 6.27 26.02
C ASP A 232 -24.23 5.24 27.01
N PHE A 233 -23.12 5.58 27.66
CA PHE A 233 -22.59 4.78 28.75
C PHE A 233 -22.40 5.63 30.00
N LEU A 234 -23.34 5.38 30.92
CA LEU A 234 -23.35 5.65 32.36
C LEU A 234 -23.56 7.11 32.78
N ASN A 235 -24.82 7.41 33.12
CA ASN A 235 -25.22 8.50 33.99
C ASN A 235 -24.40 8.48 35.29
N GLY A 236 -23.69 9.58 35.57
CA GLY A 236 -23.37 9.99 36.94
C GLY A 236 -21.98 9.64 37.46
N SER A 237 -20.91 10.12 36.84
CA SER A 237 -19.64 10.38 37.53
C SER A 237 -18.80 11.41 36.76
N GLU A 238 -18.04 12.22 37.49
CA GLU A 238 -17.13 13.28 37.03
C GLU A 238 -16.57 13.10 35.61
N TYR A 239 -16.62 14.17 34.81
CA TYR A 239 -16.20 14.23 33.40
C TYR A 239 -14.75 13.76 33.18
N TYR A 240 -14.55 12.44 33.04
CA TYR A 240 -13.35 11.88 32.47
C TYR A 240 -13.42 12.03 30.94
N GLY A 241 -12.38 12.60 30.33
CA GLY A 241 -12.36 12.78 28.87
C GLY A 241 -12.56 11.45 28.11
N PRO A 242 -13.15 11.48 26.90
CA PRO A 242 -13.53 10.27 26.14
C PRO A 242 -12.41 9.24 25.93
N PHE A 243 -11.16 9.70 25.85
CA PHE A 243 -9.99 8.82 25.75
C PHE A 243 -9.73 8.03 27.05
N LEU A 244 -9.85 8.69 28.21
CA LEU A 244 -9.66 8.05 29.51
C LEU A 244 -10.73 6.99 29.74
N GLN A 245 -11.99 7.31 29.46
CA GLN A 245 -13.09 6.33 29.52
C GLN A 245 -12.83 5.12 28.60
N SER A 246 -12.35 5.36 27.37
CA SER A 246 -12.01 4.28 26.43
C SER A 246 -10.95 3.34 27.00
N VAL A 247 -9.89 3.88 27.61
CA VAL A 247 -8.82 3.07 28.22
C VAL A 247 -9.33 2.30 29.45
N MET A 248 -10.16 2.93 30.29
CA MET A 248 -10.76 2.24 31.44
C MET A 248 -11.62 1.06 31.00
N LEU A 249 -12.44 1.23 29.96
CA LEU A 249 -13.26 0.16 29.39
C LEU A 249 -12.41 -1.00 28.84
N ILE A 250 -11.31 -0.69 28.15
CA ILE A 250 -10.36 -1.71 27.67
C ILE A 250 -9.70 -2.45 28.84
N ASN A 251 -9.27 -1.72 29.87
CA ASN A 251 -8.61 -2.29 31.04
C ASN A 251 -9.57 -3.20 31.83
N ASN A 252 -10.87 -2.90 31.85
CA ASN A 252 -11.87 -3.71 32.54
C ASN A 252 -12.00 -5.14 31.99
N VAL A 253 -11.59 -5.38 30.73
CA VAL A 253 -11.51 -6.74 30.18
C VAL A 253 -10.21 -7.37 30.62
N THR A 254 -10.28 -8.24 31.64
CA THR A 254 -9.10 -8.77 32.32
C THR A 254 -8.64 -10.12 31.77
N GLY A 255 -7.32 -10.26 31.56
CA GLY A 255 -6.65 -11.54 31.30
C GLY A 255 -6.02 -12.16 32.55
N ARG A 256 -5.33 -13.30 32.41
CA ARG A 256 -4.69 -14.01 33.53
C ARG A 256 -3.55 -13.21 34.17
N ALA A 257 -2.93 -12.32 33.41
CA ALA A 257 -1.87 -11.41 33.89
C ALA A 257 -2.43 -10.21 34.69
N CYS A 258 -3.75 -10.04 34.76
CA CYS A 258 -4.39 -8.99 35.54
C CYS A 258 -4.71 -9.42 36.97
N ALA A 259 -4.59 -8.47 37.90
CA ALA A 259 -5.02 -8.56 39.28
C ALA A 259 -6.23 -7.64 39.52
N SER A 260 -7.20 -8.15 40.29
CA SER A 260 -8.41 -7.42 40.71
C SER A 260 -8.27 -6.80 42.10
N GLN A 261 -7.17 -7.07 42.82
CA GLN A 261 -6.90 -6.51 44.14
C GLN A 261 -5.54 -5.82 44.14
N SER A 262 -5.46 -4.67 44.80
CA SER A 262 -4.25 -3.84 44.87
C SER A 262 -3.03 -4.59 45.43
N ALA A 263 -3.24 -5.52 46.36
CA ALA A 263 -2.19 -6.31 46.98
C ALA A 263 -1.40 -7.20 45.99
N TYR A 264 -1.99 -7.54 44.84
CA TYR A 264 -1.34 -8.36 43.81
C TYR A 264 -0.86 -7.56 42.61
N CYS A 265 -1.07 -6.24 42.60
CA CYS A 265 -0.57 -5.36 41.55
C CYS A 265 0.95 -5.26 41.57
N GLU A 266 1.54 -4.95 40.42
CA GLU A 266 2.92 -4.50 40.34
C GLU A 266 3.14 -3.24 41.18
N SER A 267 4.26 -3.18 41.90
CA SER A 267 4.56 -2.09 42.86
C SER A 267 4.64 -0.69 42.23
N SER A 268 4.81 -0.60 40.92
CA SER A 268 4.82 0.66 40.18
C SER A 268 3.43 1.18 39.80
N VAL A 269 2.36 0.47 40.15
CA VAL A 269 0.98 0.78 39.75
C VAL A 269 0.22 1.41 40.93
N THR A 270 -0.51 2.48 40.65
CA THR A 270 -1.31 3.21 41.66
C THR A 270 -2.62 2.51 42.00
N PHE A 271 -3.11 2.68 43.23
CA PHE A 271 -4.34 2.05 43.74
C PHE A 271 -5.61 2.36 42.91
N GLY A 272 -5.61 3.43 42.12
CA GLY A 272 -6.73 3.81 41.24
C GLY A 272 -6.80 3.06 39.90
N ASP A 273 -5.82 2.20 39.59
CA ASP A 273 -5.73 1.50 38.29
C ASP A 273 -6.16 0.02 38.39
N ILE A 274 -7.13 -0.31 39.24
CA ILE A 274 -7.68 -1.67 39.30
C ILE A 274 -8.74 -1.82 38.20
N PRO A 275 -8.69 -2.86 37.35
CA PRO A 275 -7.72 -3.96 37.33
C PRO A 275 -6.33 -3.58 36.78
N CYS A 276 -5.29 -4.16 37.41
CA CYS A 276 -3.88 -3.80 37.22
C CYS A 276 -3.03 -5.01 36.76
N PRO A 277 -1.82 -4.81 36.19
CA PRO A 277 -0.86 -5.89 35.98
C PRO A 277 -0.43 -6.55 37.30
N LYS A 278 -0.37 -7.87 37.33
CA LYS A 278 0.22 -8.66 38.44
C LYS A 278 1.70 -8.33 38.65
N SER A 279 2.23 -8.67 39.83
CA SER A 279 3.66 -8.57 40.09
C SER A 279 4.52 -9.22 38.99
N LYS A 280 5.57 -8.51 38.55
CA LYS A 280 6.48 -8.79 37.43
C LYS A 280 5.82 -8.75 36.04
N ARG A 281 4.62 -8.19 35.91
CA ARG A 281 3.92 -7.99 34.64
C ARG A 281 3.77 -6.52 34.32
N ASN A 282 3.57 -6.23 33.04
CA ASN A 282 3.47 -4.88 32.52
C ASN A 282 2.11 -4.63 31.85
N TRP A 283 1.81 -3.35 31.66
CA TRP A 283 0.72 -2.91 30.79
C TRP A 283 0.98 -3.30 29.33
N CYS A 284 -0.06 -3.66 28.56
CA CYS A 284 0.15 -4.10 27.17
C CYS A 284 0.58 -3.00 26.20
N ARG A 285 0.50 -1.71 26.56
CA ARG A 285 0.83 -0.59 25.67
C ARG A 285 2.18 -0.75 24.98
N THR A 286 3.24 -1.10 25.71
CA THR A 286 4.58 -1.22 25.12
C THR A 286 4.66 -2.38 24.11
N THR A 287 4.03 -3.51 24.41
CA THR A 287 3.97 -4.67 23.52
C THR A 287 3.11 -4.40 22.29
N VAL A 288 1.95 -3.75 22.46
CA VAL A 288 1.06 -3.35 21.36
C VAL A 288 1.74 -2.34 20.44
N LEU A 289 2.40 -1.31 20.98
CA LEU A 289 3.16 -0.34 20.20
C LEU A 289 4.36 -0.97 19.49
N GLN A 290 5.04 -1.92 20.13
CA GLN A 290 6.13 -2.68 19.51
C GLN A 290 5.62 -3.54 18.35
N GLY A 291 4.48 -4.20 18.52
CA GLY A 291 3.80 -4.96 17.46
C GLY A 291 3.41 -4.06 16.29
N ALA A 292 2.80 -2.89 16.57
CA ALA A 292 2.45 -1.91 15.56
C ALA A 292 3.69 -1.43 14.77
N LYS A 293 4.77 -1.04 15.47
CA LYS A 293 6.04 -0.65 14.84
C LYS A 293 6.56 -1.74 13.91
N SER A 294 6.63 -2.98 14.38
CA SER A 294 7.14 -4.11 13.59
C SER A 294 6.30 -4.34 12.34
N ASN A 295 4.97 -4.37 12.49
CA ASN A 295 4.05 -4.60 11.38
C ASN A 295 4.11 -3.48 10.34
N TYR A 296 4.11 -2.22 10.77
CA TYR A 296 4.22 -1.08 9.86
C TYR A 296 5.54 -1.05 9.10
N ASN A 297 6.64 -1.45 9.73
CA ASN A 297 7.93 -1.57 9.05
C ASN A 297 7.88 -2.61 7.92
N TYR A 298 7.36 -3.80 8.19
CA TYR A 298 7.24 -4.85 7.18
C TYR A 298 6.29 -4.47 6.06
N ILE A 299 5.10 -3.96 6.39
CA ILE A 299 4.09 -3.52 5.42
C ILE A 299 4.66 -2.41 4.54
N GLY A 300 5.29 -1.40 5.15
CA GLY A 300 5.87 -0.27 4.44
C GLY A 300 6.97 -0.70 3.47
N PHE A 301 7.92 -1.51 3.93
CA PHE A 301 9.03 -1.97 3.09
C PHE A 301 8.55 -2.84 1.92
N ILE A 302 7.65 -3.80 2.19
CA ILE A 302 7.09 -4.66 1.14
C ILE A 302 6.28 -3.84 0.13
N ALA A 303 5.44 -2.91 0.58
CA ALA A 303 4.62 -2.08 -0.29
C ALA A 303 5.48 -1.19 -1.21
N VAL A 304 6.54 -0.58 -0.69
CA VAL A 304 7.45 0.24 -1.50
C VAL A 304 8.21 -0.62 -2.51
N ILE A 305 8.75 -1.78 -2.12
CA ILE A 305 9.46 -2.68 -3.05
C ILE A 305 8.52 -3.15 -4.16
N LEU A 306 7.31 -3.61 -3.82
CA LEU A 306 6.34 -4.08 -4.80
C LEU A 306 5.89 -2.95 -5.72
N GLY A 307 5.66 -1.74 -5.19
CA GLY A 307 5.36 -0.56 -5.98
C GLY A 307 6.47 -0.23 -6.99
N CYS A 308 7.71 -0.20 -6.55
CA CYS A 308 8.87 0.06 -7.41
C CYS A 308 9.10 -1.05 -8.45
N ALA A 309 8.91 -2.31 -8.06
CA ALA A 309 9.03 -3.44 -8.99
C ALA A 309 7.97 -3.35 -10.09
N GLN A 310 6.73 -3.08 -9.74
CA GLN A 310 5.62 -3.01 -10.69
C GLN A 310 5.77 -1.84 -11.68
N VAL A 311 6.32 -0.69 -11.26
CA VAL A 311 6.66 0.42 -12.17
C VAL A 311 7.73 0.05 -13.19
N LYS A 312 8.67 -0.85 -12.87
CA LYS A 312 9.68 -1.32 -13.84
C LYS A 312 9.12 -2.32 -14.85
N VAL A 313 8.01 -2.98 -14.55
CA VAL A 313 7.38 -3.99 -15.42
C VAL A 313 6.35 -3.37 -16.36
N LEU A 314 5.70 -2.27 -15.95
CA LEU A 314 4.75 -1.49 -16.72
C LEU A 314 5.45 -0.54 -17.71
#